data_AF-A0AA37AZF5-F1
#
_entry.id   AF-A0AA37AZF5-F1
#
_cell.length_a   1.000
_cell.length_b   1.000
_cell.length_c   1.000
_cell.angle_alpha   90.00
_cell.angle_beta   90.00
_cell.angle_gamma   90.00
#
_symmetry.space_group_name_H-M   'P 1'
#
loop_
_entity.id
_entity.type
_entity.pdbx_description
1 polymer ?
#
loop_
_entity_poly.entity_id
_entity_poly.type
_entity_poly.pdbx_seq_one_letter_code
_entity_poly.pdbx_strand_id
1 'polypeptide(L)'
;MVNNKNSLSILMIGLVVLLLSGCKSVGVGSGFEERLVSVIEMPTRSLSFTDAVVWLDNAQQGKRGVRFLQGEYALEAEDDDYWYFHAPSVIEMGVLEGGNVVAGKRMAGGLMLAKSPQATVAAGAYLDSEAERKIMVLKIGRDFLDLKGNKWLLSNSTE
;
A
#
# COMPACT_ATOMS: atom_id res chain seq x y z
N MET A 1 55.35 -41.38 -2.24
CA MET A 1 53.91 -41.31 -2.58
C MET A 1 53.38 -39.98 -2.07
N VAL A 2 53.11 -39.07 -3.00
CA VAL A 2 52.45 -37.78 -2.77
C VAL A 2 50.96 -38.00 -3.06
N ASN A 3 50.05 -37.70 -2.13
CA ASN A 3 49.17 -36.54 -2.30
C ASN A 3 48.28 -36.32 -1.07
N ASN A 4 48.61 -35.26 -0.33
CA ASN A 4 47.72 -34.50 0.54
C ASN A 4 46.95 -33.50 -0.34
N LYS A 5 45.80 -33.01 0.17
CA LYS A 5 44.86 -32.00 -0.38
C LYS A 5 43.62 -32.60 -1.03
N ASN A 6 42.54 -32.74 -0.27
CA ASN A 6 41.16 -32.74 -0.79
C ASN A 6 40.12 -32.37 0.30
N SER A 7 40.49 -31.54 1.28
CA SER A 7 39.61 -31.24 2.42
C SER A 7 39.49 -29.75 2.76
N LEU A 8 39.66 -28.86 1.77
CA LEU A 8 39.59 -27.41 2.03
C LEU A 8 38.79 -26.58 1.01
N SER A 9 38.15 -27.20 0.01
CA SER A 9 37.52 -26.46 -1.10
C SER A 9 35.99 -26.54 -1.16
N ILE A 10 35.33 -27.30 -0.27
CA ILE A 10 33.86 -27.47 -0.33
C ILE A 10 33.14 -26.54 0.67
N LEU A 11 33.83 -26.01 1.68
CA LEU A 11 33.22 -25.15 2.70
C LEU A 11 32.98 -23.69 2.24
N MET A 12 33.71 -23.23 1.22
CA MET A 12 33.63 -21.82 0.75
C MET A 12 32.52 -21.55 -0.26
N ILE A 13 31.95 -22.58 -0.91
CA ILE A 13 30.93 -22.39 -1.96
C ILE A 13 29.52 -22.26 -1.36
N GLY A 14 29.29 -22.78 -0.15
CA GLY A 14 28.00 -22.68 0.54
C GLY A 14 27.68 -21.30 1.13
N LEU A 15 28.69 -20.47 1.42
CA LEU A 15 28.49 -19.19 2.12
C LEU A 15 28.12 -18.02 1.18
N VAL A 16 28.40 -18.14 -0.12
CA VAL A 16 28.18 -17.05 -1.10
C VAL A 16 26.73 -17.02 -1.61
N VAL A 17 25.98 -18.12 -1.54
CA VAL A 17 24.61 -18.20 -2.08
C VAL A 17 23.56 -17.50 -1.19
N LEU A 18 23.89 -17.21 0.07
CA LEU A 18 23.00 -16.49 1.01
C LEU A 18 23.04 -14.96 0.90
N LEU A 19 23.94 -14.40 0.07
CA LEU A 19 24.08 -12.94 -0.08
C LEU A 19 23.31 -12.35 -1.28
N LEU A 20 22.60 -13.18 -2.05
CA LEU A 20 21.72 -12.75 -3.14
C LEU A 20 20.24 -12.73 -2.74
N SER A 21 19.93 -12.57 -1.45
CA SER A 21 18.65 -12.01 -1.03
C SER A 21 18.64 -10.55 -1.47
N GLY A 22 18.33 -10.33 -2.76
CA GLY A 22 18.03 -9.02 -3.28
C GLY A 22 17.02 -8.37 -2.34
N CYS A 23 17.46 -7.31 -1.67
CA CYS A 23 16.60 -6.43 -0.91
C CYS A 23 15.66 -5.80 -1.94
N LYS A 24 14.53 -6.46 -2.24
CA LYS A 24 13.42 -5.82 -2.95
C LYS A 24 13.05 -4.65 -2.05
N SER A 25 13.49 -3.44 -2.38
CA SER A 25 13.10 -2.26 -1.62
C SER A 25 11.58 -2.16 -1.74
N VAL A 26 10.88 -2.57 -0.69
CA VAL A 26 9.43 -2.36 -0.55
C VAL A 26 9.29 -0.85 -0.28
N GLY A 27 9.34 -0.07 -1.34
CA GLY A 27 9.35 1.39 -1.30
C GLY A 27 7.95 1.99 -1.33
N VAL A 28 7.84 3.24 -0.84
CA VAL A 28 6.68 4.12 -1.02
C VAL A 28 6.69 4.67 -2.46
N GLY A 29 5.52 4.96 -3.03
CA GLY A 29 5.38 5.54 -4.36
C GLY A 29 4.48 4.76 -5.32
N SER A 30 4.58 5.10 -6.60
CA SER A 30 3.74 4.53 -7.66
C SER A 30 4.13 3.08 -8.00
N GLY A 31 3.15 2.19 -8.11
CA GLY A 31 3.36 0.81 -8.56
C GLY A 31 2.02 0.08 -8.66
N PHE A 32 1.94 -0.94 -9.52
CA PHE A 32 0.76 -1.80 -9.62
C PHE A 32 1.07 -3.14 -8.96
N GLU A 33 0.32 -3.49 -7.93
CA GLU A 33 0.46 -4.75 -7.20
C GLU A 33 -0.94 -5.35 -6.99
N GLU A 34 -1.18 -6.49 -7.65
CA GLU A 34 -2.41 -7.25 -7.47
C GLU A 34 -2.35 -8.04 -6.16
N ARG A 35 -3.47 -8.06 -5.43
CA ARG A 35 -3.60 -8.72 -4.14
C ARG A 35 -4.92 -9.48 -4.08
N LEU A 36 -4.83 -10.74 -3.64
CA LEU A 36 -6.00 -11.55 -3.31
C LEU A 36 -6.49 -11.14 -1.93
N VAL A 37 -7.81 -10.99 -1.79
CA VAL A 37 -8.43 -10.52 -0.54
C VAL A 37 -9.62 -11.39 -0.18
N SER A 38 -9.92 -11.45 1.11
CA SER A 38 -11.17 -11.98 1.64
C SER A 38 -12.20 -10.86 1.76
N VAL A 39 -13.36 -11.03 1.14
CA VAL A 39 -14.46 -10.06 1.16
C VAL A 39 -15.16 -10.07 2.52
N ILE A 40 -15.55 -8.89 3.00
CA ILE A 40 -16.29 -8.69 4.25
C ILE A 40 -17.70 -8.26 3.90
N GLU A 41 -18.68 -9.11 4.18
CA GLU A 41 -20.09 -8.85 3.87
C GLU A 41 -20.77 -7.88 4.85
N MET A 42 -20.33 -7.90 6.12
CA MET A 42 -20.87 -7.05 7.19
C MET A 42 -19.73 -6.18 7.75
N PRO A 43 -19.60 -4.92 7.29
CA PRO A 43 -18.53 -4.03 7.72
C PRO A 43 -18.64 -3.74 9.22
N THR A 44 -17.61 -4.14 9.98
CA THR A 44 -17.51 -3.83 11.41
C THR A 44 -16.62 -2.62 11.70
N ARG A 45 -16.04 -2.02 10.65
CA ARG A 45 -15.14 -0.88 10.75
C ARG A 45 -15.35 0.06 9.58
N SER A 46 -15.08 1.33 9.83
CA SER A 46 -15.02 2.35 8.80
C SER A 46 -13.89 3.32 9.06
N LEU A 47 -13.38 3.90 7.98
CA LEU A 47 -12.41 4.98 8.01
C LEU A 47 -13.07 6.24 7.47
N SER A 48 -13.13 7.29 8.25
CA SER A 48 -13.78 8.55 7.85
C SER A 48 -12.72 9.61 7.57
N PHE A 49 -12.70 10.16 6.36
CA PHE A 49 -11.92 11.36 6.05
C PHE A 49 -12.75 12.61 6.40
N THR A 50 -12.19 13.50 7.22
CA THR A 50 -12.85 14.76 7.64
C THR A 50 -12.84 15.81 6.53
N ASP A 51 -11.78 15.82 5.72
CA ASP A 51 -11.60 16.60 4.50
C ASP A 51 -11.04 15.70 3.39
N ALA A 52 -11.07 16.16 2.14
CA ALA A 52 -10.33 15.49 1.08
C ALA A 52 -8.82 15.50 1.37
N VAL A 53 -8.16 14.34 1.19
CA VAL A 53 -6.71 14.17 1.39
C VAL A 53 -6.05 13.86 0.06
N VAL A 54 -5.04 14.66 -0.29
CA VAL A 54 -4.20 14.43 -1.47
C VAL A 54 -2.90 13.78 -1.03
N TRP A 55 -2.52 12.69 -1.69
CA TRP A 55 -1.26 12.03 -1.49
C TRP A 55 -0.48 11.91 -2.80
N LEU A 56 0.81 12.24 -2.78
CA LEU A 56 1.69 12.18 -3.94
C LEU A 56 2.64 10.99 -3.83
N ASP A 57 3.06 10.43 -4.96
CA ASP A 57 4.04 9.33 -5.00
C ASP A 57 5.43 9.73 -4.53
N ASN A 58 5.73 11.03 -4.53
CA ASN A 58 6.91 11.63 -3.92
C ASN A 58 6.59 13.05 -3.44
N ALA A 59 7.03 13.40 -2.23
CA ALA A 59 6.76 14.71 -1.63
C ALA A 59 7.45 15.90 -2.34
N GLN A 60 8.62 15.68 -2.98
CA GLN A 60 9.39 16.74 -3.62
C GLN A 60 9.19 16.83 -5.13
N GLN A 61 8.96 15.69 -5.80
CA GLN A 61 8.88 15.61 -7.26
C GLN A 61 7.73 14.72 -7.73
N GLY A 62 6.65 14.66 -6.95
CA GLY A 62 5.53 13.78 -7.22
C GLY A 62 5.00 13.94 -8.65
N LYS A 63 5.02 12.85 -9.41
CA LYS A 63 4.49 12.81 -10.78
C LYS A 63 3.09 12.23 -10.82
N ARG A 64 2.69 11.54 -9.76
CA ARG A 64 1.38 10.92 -9.63
C ARG A 64 0.86 11.12 -8.22
N GLY A 65 -0.45 11.07 -8.08
CA GLY A 65 -1.08 11.14 -6.77
C GLY A 65 -2.48 10.57 -6.78
N VAL A 66 -3.03 10.50 -5.58
CA VAL A 66 -4.41 10.14 -5.31
C VAL A 66 -5.04 11.25 -4.48
N ARG A 67 -6.31 11.56 -4.75
CA ARG A 67 -7.17 12.31 -3.84
C ARG A 67 -8.23 11.37 -3.28
N PHE A 68 -8.18 11.15 -1.97
CA PHE A 68 -9.27 10.56 -1.21
C PHE A 68 -10.28 11.66 -0.91
N LEU A 69 -11.54 11.42 -1.25
CA LEU A 69 -12.60 12.39 -1.01
C LEU A 69 -13.03 12.33 0.45
N GLN A 70 -13.62 13.42 0.93
CA GLN A 70 -14.27 13.43 2.23
C GLN A 70 -15.39 12.37 2.25
N GLY A 71 -15.55 11.72 3.40
CA GLY A 71 -16.64 10.77 3.63
C GLY A 71 -16.21 9.54 4.41
N GLU A 72 -17.16 8.64 4.59
CA GLU A 72 -16.96 7.38 5.27
C GLU A 72 -16.62 6.27 4.27
N TYR A 73 -15.51 5.59 4.54
CA TYR A 73 -15.00 4.49 3.75
C TYR A 73 -15.26 3.21 4.54
N ALA A 74 -16.17 2.36 4.05
CA ALA A 74 -16.54 1.12 4.72
C ALA A 74 -15.49 0.04 4.50
N LEU A 75 -15.17 -0.75 5.53
CA LEU A 75 -14.33 -1.93 5.40
C LEU A 75 -15.04 -2.96 4.50
N GLU A 76 -14.46 -3.30 3.36
CA GLU A 76 -15.05 -4.23 2.39
C GLU A 76 -14.27 -5.53 2.21
N ALA A 77 -12.98 -5.53 2.56
CA ALA A 77 -12.13 -6.70 2.42
C ALA A 77 -10.88 -6.62 3.31
N GLU A 78 -10.18 -7.74 3.43
CA GLU A 78 -8.87 -7.83 4.07
C GLU A 78 -7.98 -8.89 3.43
N ASP A 79 -6.67 -8.72 3.58
CA ASP A 79 -5.67 -9.78 3.38
C ASP A 79 -4.80 -9.90 4.64
N ASP A 80 -3.70 -10.65 4.59
CA ASP A 80 -2.82 -10.85 5.74
C ASP A 80 -2.19 -9.54 6.26
N ASP A 81 -1.99 -8.55 5.39
CA ASP A 81 -1.22 -7.34 5.66
C ASP A 81 -2.10 -6.09 5.83
N TYR A 82 -3.26 -6.03 5.18
CA TYR A 82 -4.06 -4.81 5.03
C TYR A 82 -5.56 -5.02 5.25
N TRP A 83 -6.20 -3.96 5.74
CA TRP A 83 -7.64 -3.72 5.65
C TRP A 83 -7.94 -2.84 4.44
N TYR A 84 -8.99 -3.14 3.68
CA TYR A 84 -9.40 -2.40 2.49
C TYR A 84 -10.71 -1.65 2.75
N PHE A 85 -10.64 -0.33 2.70
CA PHE A 85 -11.76 0.58 2.94
C PHE A 85 -12.20 1.21 1.62
N HIS A 86 -13.44 0.91 1.20
CA HIS A 86 -14.00 1.35 -0.07
C HIS A 86 -14.41 2.82 0.00
N ALA A 87 -14.08 3.61 -1.03
CA ALA A 87 -14.52 5.01 -1.09
C ALA A 87 -16.04 5.09 -1.28
N PRO A 88 -16.74 6.07 -0.68
CA PRO A 88 -18.20 6.20 -0.83
C PRO A 88 -18.65 6.56 -2.26
N SER A 89 -17.72 6.93 -3.14
CA SER A 89 -18.01 7.18 -4.56
C SER A 89 -16.87 6.74 -5.47
N VAL A 90 -15.73 7.43 -5.41
CA VAL A 90 -14.53 7.16 -6.19
C VAL A 90 -13.30 7.72 -5.47
N ILE A 91 -12.12 7.27 -5.88
CA ILE A 91 -10.87 7.99 -5.69
C ILE A 91 -10.48 8.72 -6.98
N GLU A 92 -9.71 9.80 -6.86
CA GLU A 92 -9.21 10.53 -8.03
C GLU A 92 -7.71 10.33 -8.19
N MET A 93 -7.31 9.68 -9.27
CA MET A 93 -5.90 9.52 -9.63
C MET A 93 -5.47 10.69 -10.50
N GLY A 94 -4.34 11.32 -10.17
CA GLY A 94 -3.77 12.44 -10.92
C GLY A 94 -2.36 12.17 -11.41
N VAL A 95 -2.02 12.75 -12.56
CA VAL A 95 -0.64 12.91 -13.06
C VAL A 95 -0.29 14.39 -12.94
N LEU A 96 0.87 14.68 -12.37
CA LEU A 96 1.35 16.02 -12.13
C LEU A 96 2.57 16.33 -13.00
N GLU A 97 2.57 17.50 -13.63
CA GLU A 97 3.73 18.09 -14.31
C GLU A 97 3.93 19.51 -13.81
N GLY A 98 5.12 19.82 -13.30
CA GLY A 98 5.42 21.13 -12.72
C GLY A 98 4.50 21.54 -11.57
N GLY A 99 3.95 20.55 -10.82
CA GLY A 99 3.01 20.77 -9.72
C GLY A 99 1.54 20.94 -10.14
N ASN A 100 1.24 20.96 -11.44
CA ASN A 100 -0.13 21.05 -11.96
C ASN A 100 -0.65 19.68 -12.37
N VAL A 101 -1.94 19.42 -12.11
CA VAL A 101 -2.60 18.20 -12.60
C VAL A 101 -2.81 18.33 -14.11
N VAL A 102 -2.11 17.52 -14.89
CA VAL A 102 -2.20 17.53 -16.37
C VAL A 102 -3.10 16.43 -16.92
N ALA A 103 -3.33 15.38 -16.13
CA ALA A 103 -4.25 14.32 -16.45
C ALA A 103 -4.80 13.70 -15.17
N GLY A 104 -6.00 13.14 -15.21
CA GLY A 104 -6.56 12.43 -14.08
C GLY A 104 -7.76 11.57 -14.45
N LYS A 105 -8.08 10.61 -13.58
CA LYS A 105 -9.22 9.72 -13.72
C LYS A 105 -9.90 9.51 -12.37
N ARG A 106 -11.23 9.52 -12.39
CA ARG A 106 -12.07 9.06 -11.28
C ARG A 106 -12.22 7.55 -11.40
N MET A 107 -11.89 6.81 -10.36
CA MET A 107 -11.87 5.35 -10.38
C MET A 107 -12.54 4.78 -9.13
N ALA A 108 -13.22 3.64 -9.28
CA ALA A 108 -13.68 2.85 -8.14
C ALA A 108 -12.49 2.23 -7.40
N GLY A 109 -12.61 2.14 -6.08
CA GLY A 109 -11.56 1.67 -5.19
C GLY A 109 -11.55 2.46 -3.89
N GLY A 110 -10.41 2.52 -3.23
CA GLY A 110 -10.36 3.10 -1.90
C GLY A 110 -8.97 3.15 -1.29
N LEU A 111 -8.95 3.17 0.04
CA LEU A 111 -7.75 3.20 0.85
C LEU A 111 -7.52 1.81 1.43
N MET A 112 -6.31 1.28 1.28
CA MET A 112 -5.85 0.17 2.10
C MET A 112 -5.01 0.69 3.26
N LEU A 113 -5.18 0.12 4.45
CA LEU A 113 -4.48 0.49 5.67
C LEU A 113 -3.78 -0.73 6.25
N ALA A 114 -2.49 -0.61 6.55
CA ALA A 114 -1.73 -1.71 7.11
C ALA A 114 -2.26 -2.13 8.48
N LYS A 115 -2.32 -3.44 8.72
CA LYS A 115 -2.66 -4.02 10.01
C LYS A 115 -1.55 -3.80 11.05
N SER A 116 -0.30 -3.80 10.58
CA SER A 116 0.88 -3.56 11.40
C SER A 116 1.31 -2.08 11.37
N PRO A 117 1.48 -1.42 12.53
CA PRO A 117 1.97 -0.04 12.58
C PRO A 117 3.46 0.09 12.25
N GLN A 118 4.19 -1.04 12.13
CA GLN A 118 5.59 -1.06 11.71
C GLN A 118 5.76 -1.25 10.18
N ALA A 119 4.67 -1.42 9.43
CA ALA A 119 4.73 -1.61 7.99
C ALA A 119 5.40 -0.41 7.28
N THR A 120 6.30 -0.69 6.34
CA THR A 120 6.95 0.35 5.52
C THR A 120 5.93 1.07 4.64
N VAL A 121 4.99 0.31 4.08
CA VAL A 121 3.81 0.81 3.36
C VAL A 121 2.67 0.82 4.38
N ALA A 122 2.44 1.96 5.03
CA ALA A 122 1.46 2.07 6.10
C ALA A 122 0.03 2.19 5.55
N ALA A 123 -0.11 2.68 4.33
CA ALA A 123 -1.37 2.73 3.61
C ALA A 123 -1.13 2.60 2.10
N GLY A 124 -2.21 2.57 1.33
CA GLY A 124 -2.14 2.67 -0.12
C GLY A 124 -3.47 3.08 -0.75
N ALA A 125 -3.41 3.55 -1.98
CA ALA A 125 -4.61 3.61 -2.82
C ALA A 125 -4.73 2.29 -3.58
N TYR A 126 -5.94 1.73 -3.63
CA TYR A 126 -6.23 0.58 -4.48
C TYR A 126 -7.38 0.88 -5.44
N LEU A 127 -7.41 0.12 -6.53
CA LEU A 127 -8.50 0.06 -7.48
C LEU A 127 -9.21 -1.29 -7.38
N ASP A 128 -10.51 -1.26 -7.63
CA ASP A 128 -11.28 -2.48 -7.79
C ASP A 128 -10.93 -3.17 -9.11
N SER A 129 -10.80 -4.49 -9.07
CA SER A 129 -10.65 -5.34 -10.25
C SER A 129 -11.77 -6.37 -10.30
N GLU A 130 -11.83 -7.24 -9.29
CA GLU A 130 -12.83 -8.27 -9.10
C GLU A 130 -13.22 -8.32 -7.62
N ALA A 131 -14.26 -9.06 -7.23
CA ALA A 131 -14.69 -9.13 -5.84
C ALA A 131 -13.55 -9.52 -4.88
N GLU A 132 -12.76 -10.52 -5.25
CA GLU A 132 -11.68 -11.10 -4.43
C GLU A 132 -10.27 -10.57 -4.82
N ARG A 133 -10.21 -9.54 -5.66
CA ARG A 133 -8.95 -9.00 -6.18
C ARG A 133 -8.92 -7.49 -6.15
N LYS A 134 -7.92 -6.93 -5.47
CA LYS A 134 -7.63 -5.50 -5.43
C LYS A 134 -6.29 -5.19 -6.09
N ILE A 135 -6.17 -4.01 -6.69
CA ILE A 135 -4.92 -3.56 -7.31
C ILE A 135 -4.42 -2.34 -6.54
N MET A 136 -3.35 -2.50 -5.75
CA MET A 136 -2.66 -1.37 -5.14
C MET A 136 -1.99 -0.56 -6.25
N VAL A 137 -2.28 0.74 -6.32
CA VAL A 137 -1.77 1.65 -7.37
C VAL A 137 -0.85 2.74 -6.85
N LEU A 138 -0.88 2.98 -5.53
CA LEU A 138 0.00 3.93 -4.85
C LEU A 138 0.31 3.42 -3.45
N LYS A 139 1.59 3.28 -3.13
CA LYS A 139 2.10 2.95 -1.79
C LYS A 139 2.29 4.24 -1.00
N ILE A 140 1.77 4.27 0.21
CA ILE A 140 1.75 5.44 1.10
C ILE A 140 2.57 5.12 2.37
N GLY A 141 3.44 6.05 2.73
CA GLY A 141 4.39 5.90 3.84
C GLY A 141 3.75 6.07 5.22
N ARG A 142 4.59 5.90 6.25
CA ARG A 142 4.19 5.98 7.67
C ARG A 142 3.73 7.37 8.10
N ASP A 143 4.15 8.41 7.41
CA ASP A 143 3.71 9.79 7.58
C ASP A 143 2.20 9.98 7.39
N PHE A 144 1.53 9.07 6.67
CA PHE A 144 0.07 9.05 6.61
C PHE A 144 -0.60 8.75 7.95
N LEU A 145 0.06 7.98 8.82
CA LEU A 145 -0.46 7.66 10.15
C LEU A 145 -0.48 8.88 11.07
N ASP A 146 0.42 9.85 10.84
CA ASP A 146 0.47 11.11 11.59
C ASP A 146 -0.76 12.00 11.31
N LEU A 147 -1.50 11.71 10.24
CA LEU A 147 -2.76 12.39 9.91
C LEU A 147 -3.97 11.85 10.68
N LYS A 148 -3.84 10.70 11.37
CA LYS A 148 -4.91 10.09 12.16
C LYS A 148 -5.35 11.04 13.29
N GLY A 149 -6.64 11.15 13.52
CA GLY A 149 -7.21 12.07 14.52
C GLY A 149 -7.42 13.49 14.01
N ASN A 150 -6.80 13.87 12.89
CA ASN A 150 -6.94 15.19 12.29
C ASN A 150 -7.63 15.13 10.92
N LYS A 151 -7.05 14.37 9.97
CA LYS A 151 -7.61 14.22 8.61
C LYS A 151 -8.44 12.97 8.44
N TRP A 152 -8.22 11.96 9.26
CA TRP A 152 -9.03 10.75 9.23
C TRP A 152 -9.20 10.11 10.60
N LEU A 153 -10.30 9.40 10.77
CA LEU A 153 -10.66 8.66 11.98
C LEU A 153 -10.94 7.21 11.60
N LEU A 154 -10.63 6.28 12.51
CA LEU A 154 -11.01 4.88 12.39
C LEU A 154 -12.06 4.59 13.43
N SER A 155 -13.21 4.12 12.99
CA SER A 155 -14.34 3.74 13.83
C SER A 155 -14.53 2.24 13.77
N ASN A 156 -14.83 1.63 14.92
CA ASN A 156 -15.32 0.26 15.00
C ASN A 156 -16.81 0.34 15.33
N SER A 157 -17.64 -0.44 14.65
CA SER A 157 -19.01 -0.67 15.09
C SER A 157 -18.94 -1.33 16.46
N THR A 158 -19.43 -0.65 17.48
CA THR A 158 -19.68 -1.26 18.79
C THR A 158 -21.04 -1.93 18.68
N GLU A 159 -21.08 -3.25 18.86
CA GLU A 159 -22.32 -3.98 19.12
C GLU A 159 -22.97 -3.49 20.42
#